data_AF-A0A897N252-F1
#
_entry.id   AF-A0A897N252-F1
#
_cell.length_a   1.000
_cell.length_b   1.000
_cell.length_c   1.000
_cell.angle_alpha   90.00
_cell.angle_beta   90.00
_cell.angle_gamma   90.00
#
_symmetry.space_group_name_H-M   'P 1'
#
loop_
_entity.id
_entity.type
_entity.pdbx_description
1 polymer ?
#
loop_
_entity_poly.entity_id
_entity_poly.type
_entity_poly.pdbx_seq_one_letter_code
_entity_poly.pdbx_strand_id
1 'polypeptide(L)'
;MTSDESTDNHEYNTPAKGTNDWGRLLNENFASIDRGVEIRDVDGNRGDYEPKDGAKYLAIDTKTVYLGDGSEWREFATFGTDDATGNEVFASEYEGATLDERIDAALADLPDGQGRIRVGPNPDGAVWQWSEWTVDPTAYSGVHLDVDRNVRIEYQGDGVAITVDPAGDLKSQDSFGHRFTLEGGIWENTGNTTGWFRGIDVNRAVVRPAHVSGLINDAGDCFGIQLRNEAYWSEDVIVDGKYVDVDVGVDLVPASMTGGGGTDSFHDCRFFGTFTGVQGYGFRWEGEPFDVVCGATVILAGEEATAHYLNGNFQDAVFRGSDSESVNPTESQTSFELGPDYYHGPLLLNHTDHRGVDSDSAIAALFGIEVQGQELRLKNLNRPDTTFTMYRDGTVDFTPNE
;
A
#
# COMPACT_ATOMS: atom_id res chain seq x y z
N MET A 1 59.01 -4.55 33.86
CA MET A 1 58.26 -3.33 33.52
C MET A 1 57.11 -3.80 32.66
N THR A 2 55.94 -3.98 33.27
CA THR A 2 54.69 -4.19 32.54
C THR A 2 54.33 -2.84 31.94
N SER A 3 54.31 -2.74 30.63
CA SER A 3 53.75 -1.57 29.94
C SER A 3 52.29 -1.44 30.36
N ASP A 4 51.87 -0.24 30.77
CA ASP A 4 50.45 0.05 30.95
C ASP A 4 49.77 -0.15 29.59
N GLU A 5 48.73 -0.98 29.57
CA GLU A 5 47.90 -1.18 28.38
C GLU A 5 46.89 -0.02 28.31
N SER A 6 46.27 0.18 27.14
CA SER A 6 45.14 1.09 26.97
C SER A 6 43.99 0.37 26.30
N THR A 7 42.77 0.89 26.44
CA THR A 7 41.61 0.33 25.74
C THR A 7 41.69 0.62 24.24
N ASP A 8 41.34 -0.34 23.39
CA ASP A 8 41.48 -0.22 21.92
C ASP A 8 40.68 0.94 21.30
N ASN A 9 39.49 1.26 21.82
CA ASN A 9 38.57 2.20 21.18
C ASN A 9 38.71 3.66 21.67
N HIS A 10 39.13 3.86 22.92
CA HIS A 10 39.12 5.18 23.57
C HIS A 10 40.43 5.51 24.29
N GLU A 11 41.45 4.65 24.15
CA GLU A 11 42.80 4.82 24.71
C GLU A 11 42.83 5.10 26.23
N TYR A 12 41.81 4.68 26.98
CA TYR A 12 41.81 4.81 28.42
C TYR A 12 42.90 3.95 29.05
N ASN A 13 43.58 4.50 30.05
CA ASN A 13 44.63 3.81 30.78
C ASN A 13 44.07 2.55 31.46
N THR A 14 44.75 1.40 31.31
CA THR A 14 44.52 0.20 32.12
C THR A 14 45.78 -0.10 32.95
N PRO A 15 45.93 0.54 34.14
CA PRO A 15 47.15 0.44 34.94
C PRO A 15 47.47 -1.02 35.31
N ALA A 16 48.71 -1.42 35.12
CA ALA A 16 49.14 -2.77 35.52
C ALA A 16 49.03 -2.97 37.04
N LYS A 17 48.85 -4.22 37.46
CA LYS A 17 48.82 -4.56 38.89
C LYS A 17 50.15 -4.14 39.55
N GLY A 18 50.06 -3.25 40.53
CA GLY A 18 51.21 -2.71 41.26
C GLY A 18 51.68 -1.33 40.80
N THR A 19 51.02 -0.72 39.82
CA THR A 19 51.24 0.70 39.46
C THR A 19 50.89 1.60 40.64
N ASN A 20 51.83 2.44 41.08
CA ASN A 20 51.71 3.24 42.31
C ASN A 20 50.87 4.52 42.13
N ASP A 21 50.75 5.02 40.90
CA ASP A 21 50.01 6.23 40.54
C ASP A 21 48.68 5.93 39.83
N TRP A 22 48.13 4.73 40.05
CA TRP A 22 46.86 4.29 39.46
C TRP A 22 45.73 5.32 39.64
N GLY A 23 45.68 6.03 40.76
CA GLY A 23 44.66 7.06 41.04
C GLY A 23 44.75 8.25 40.08
N ARG A 24 45.95 8.64 39.65
CA ARG A 24 46.13 9.70 38.65
C ARG A 24 45.61 9.24 37.29
N LEU A 25 46.01 8.03 36.87
CA LEU A 25 45.60 7.44 35.58
C LEU A 25 44.08 7.24 35.49
N LEU A 26 43.43 6.85 36.59
CA LEU A 26 41.96 6.76 36.63
C LEU A 26 41.29 8.12 36.55
N ASN A 27 41.80 9.14 37.23
CA ASN A 27 41.25 10.49 37.13
C ASN A 27 41.37 11.05 35.69
N GLU A 28 42.46 10.72 34.99
CA GLU A 28 42.64 11.05 33.58
C GLU A 28 41.63 10.33 32.68
N ASN A 29 41.29 9.07 32.98
CA ASN A 29 40.24 8.34 32.29
C ASN A 29 38.87 8.98 32.53
N PHE A 30 38.51 9.29 33.78
CA PHE A 30 37.22 9.91 34.10
C PHE A 30 37.02 11.25 33.37
N ALA A 31 38.05 12.12 33.35
CA ALA A 31 38.00 13.37 32.60
C ALA A 31 37.90 13.17 31.07
N SER A 32 38.33 12.01 30.57
CA SER A 32 38.26 11.66 29.15
C SER A 32 36.94 10.96 28.79
N ILE A 33 36.26 10.31 29.73
CA ILE A 33 34.94 9.69 29.53
C ILE A 33 33.88 10.73 29.22
N ASP A 34 33.85 11.84 29.96
CA ASP A 34 32.89 12.93 29.75
C ASP A 34 32.96 13.56 28.35
N ARG A 35 34.08 13.37 27.63
CA ARG A 35 34.27 13.85 26.25
C ARG A 35 34.18 12.72 25.22
N GLY A 36 34.66 11.54 25.56
CA GLY A 36 34.84 10.43 24.63
C GLY A 36 33.61 9.54 24.47
N VAL A 37 32.73 9.50 25.47
CA VAL A 37 31.49 8.72 25.43
C VAL A 37 30.34 9.61 25.00
N GLU A 38 29.67 9.22 23.92
CA GLU A 38 28.49 9.92 23.41
C GLU A 38 27.30 9.76 24.38
N ILE A 39 26.66 10.87 24.70
CA ILE A 39 25.39 10.91 25.42
C ILE A 39 24.27 10.68 24.41
N ARG A 40 23.31 9.81 24.74
CA ARG A 40 22.14 9.52 23.90
C ARG A 40 20.87 9.66 24.71
N ASP A 41 20.06 10.65 24.38
CA ASP A 41 18.76 10.91 25.02
C ASP A 41 17.87 11.76 24.08
N VAL A 42 16.66 12.13 24.49
CA VAL A 42 15.75 12.99 23.72
C VAL A 42 16.16 14.46 23.80
N ASP A 43 16.02 15.25 22.72
CA ASP A 43 16.55 16.63 22.66
C ASP A 43 16.08 17.53 23.81
N GLY A 44 14.85 17.32 24.30
CA GLY A 44 14.29 18.05 25.45
C GLY A 44 15.09 17.91 26.75
N ASN A 45 15.86 16.82 26.91
CA ASN A 45 16.70 16.55 28.09
C ASN A 45 18.13 17.07 27.94
N ARG A 46 18.49 17.71 26.81
CA ARG A 46 19.86 18.19 26.56
C ARG A 46 20.39 19.12 27.66
N GLY A 47 19.50 19.88 28.31
CA GLY A 47 19.82 20.76 29.44
C GLY A 47 20.24 20.04 30.73
N ASP A 48 19.99 18.73 30.85
CA ASP A 48 20.36 17.92 32.02
C ASP A 48 21.84 17.51 32.02
N TYR A 49 22.54 17.76 30.90
CA TYR A 49 23.94 17.39 30.70
C TYR A 49 24.82 18.63 30.53
N GLU A 50 25.93 18.68 31.27
CA GLU A 50 26.88 19.79 31.19
C GLU A 50 27.74 19.69 29.91
N PRO A 51 27.76 20.72 29.03
CA PRO A 51 28.55 20.69 27.80
C PRO A 51 30.04 20.81 28.12
N LYS A 52 30.78 19.71 27.97
CA LYS A 52 32.25 19.72 28.00
C LYS A 52 32.80 19.95 26.60
N ASP A 53 33.93 20.63 26.50
CA ASP A 53 34.61 20.87 25.22
C ASP A 53 34.94 19.54 24.52
N GLY A 54 34.34 19.33 23.34
CA GLY A 54 34.45 18.12 22.53
C GLY A 54 33.49 16.97 22.90
N ALA A 55 32.63 17.13 23.92
CA ALA A 55 31.61 16.13 24.24
C ALA A 55 30.56 16.03 23.13
N LYS A 56 29.96 14.84 22.97
CA LYS A 56 28.93 14.56 21.96
C LYS A 56 27.61 14.21 22.62
N TYR A 57 26.54 14.81 22.12
CA TYR A 57 25.16 14.48 22.48
C TYR A 57 24.38 14.15 21.21
N LEU A 58 23.78 12.97 21.16
CA LEU A 58 22.87 12.55 20.09
C LEU A 58 21.44 12.57 20.63
N ALA A 59 20.65 13.52 20.11
CA ALA A 59 19.21 13.55 20.29
C ALA A 59 18.58 12.39 19.50
N ILE A 60 18.09 11.36 20.18
CA ILE A 60 17.64 10.12 19.52
C ILE A 60 16.30 10.26 18.80
N ASP A 61 15.50 11.26 19.16
CA ASP A 61 14.21 11.62 18.57
C ASP A 61 14.38 12.49 17.32
N THR A 62 15.19 13.55 17.39
CA THR A 62 15.44 14.46 16.26
C THR A 62 16.59 14.01 15.35
N LYS A 63 17.40 13.05 15.81
CA LYS A 63 18.66 12.62 15.17
C LYS A 63 19.73 13.70 15.10
N THR A 64 19.55 14.81 15.81
CA THR A 64 20.53 15.90 15.87
C THR A 64 21.70 15.54 16.78
N VAL A 65 22.90 15.82 16.29
CA VAL A 65 24.18 15.69 16.98
C VAL A 65 24.62 17.08 17.41
N TYR A 66 24.89 17.23 18.71
CA TYR A 66 25.46 18.43 19.29
C TYR A 66 26.90 18.17 19.75
N LEU A 67 27.75 19.18 19.62
CA LEU A 67 29.08 19.25 20.19
C LEU A 67 29.12 20.29 21.31
N GLY A 68 29.62 19.88 22.47
CA GLY A 68 29.89 20.81 23.57
C GLY A 68 31.15 21.63 23.28
N ASP A 69 31.12 22.93 23.56
CA ASP A 69 32.29 23.82 23.45
C ASP A 69 32.89 24.20 24.83
N GLY A 70 32.40 23.55 25.90
CA GLY A 70 32.74 23.86 27.29
C GLY A 70 31.79 24.84 27.97
N SER A 71 30.86 25.46 27.23
CA SER A 71 29.87 26.40 27.76
C SER A 71 28.44 26.11 27.29
N GLU A 72 28.28 25.65 26.06
CA GLU A 72 26.99 25.39 25.43
C GLU A 72 27.06 24.18 24.50
N TRP A 73 25.90 23.55 24.27
CA TRP A 73 25.72 22.51 23.25
C TRP A 73 25.43 23.18 21.91
N ARG A 74 26.35 23.09 20.96
CA ARG A 74 26.18 23.62 19.61
C ARG A 74 25.79 22.50 18.67
N GLU A 75 24.77 22.75 17.87
CA GLU A 75 24.38 21.82 16.81
C GLU A 75 25.56 21.63 15.85
N PHE A 76 25.83 20.38 15.48
CA PHE A 76 26.95 20.00 14.63
C PHE A 76 26.50 19.34 13.35
N ALA A 77 25.57 18.39 13.44
CA ALA A 77 25.01 17.68 12.30
C ALA A 77 23.66 17.07 12.70
N THR A 78 22.81 16.75 11.74
CA THR A 78 21.63 15.90 11.99
C THR A 78 21.77 14.65 11.14
N PHE A 79 21.76 13.47 11.77
CA PHE A 79 21.82 12.21 11.05
C PHE A 79 20.49 11.99 10.34
N GLY A 80 20.52 12.03 9.00
CA GLY A 80 19.33 11.84 8.18
C GLY A 80 18.89 13.07 7.40
N THR A 81 19.65 14.18 7.43
CA THR A 81 19.30 15.38 6.63
C THR A 81 20.25 15.69 5.47
N ASP A 82 21.40 15.01 5.32
CA ASP A 82 22.31 15.31 4.19
C ASP A 82 22.43 14.17 3.16
N ASP A 83 21.83 14.48 2.02
CA ASP A 83 22.28 14.18 0.66
C ASP A 83 22.12 12.75 0.10
N ALA A 84 20.97 12.52 -0.55
CA ALA A 84 20.89 12.51 -2.02
C ALA A 84 19.64 11.76 -2.52
N THR A 85 18.42 12.28 -2.25
CA THR A 85 17.20 12.13 -3.07
C THR A 85 15.96 12.61 -2.31
N GLY A 86 15.31 13.68 -2.79
CA GLY A 86 13.87 13.86 -2.62
C GLY A 86 13.46 14.80 -1.49
N ASN A 87 12.87 15.92 -1.90
CA ASN A 87 12.09 16.85 -1.08
C ASN A 87 11.09 16.10 -0.16
N GLU A 88 11.50 15.73 1.05
CA GLU A 88 10.64 15.09 2.04
C GLU A 88 10.22 16.10 3.10
N VAL A 89 8.92 16.12 3.43
CA VAL A 89 8.33 17.00 4.45
C VAL A 89 7.40 16.19 5.36
N PHE A 90 7.19 16.63 6.59
CA PHE A 90 6.33 15.92 7.55
C PHE A 90 4.98 16.61 7.69
N ALA A 91 3.87 15.89 7.49
CA ALA A 91 2.53 16.47 7.60
C ALA A 91 2.26 17.10 9.00
N SER A 92 2.92 16.62 10.05
CA SER A 92 2.80 17.16 11.41
C SER A 92 3.35 18.58 11.57
N GLU A 93 4.22 19.04 10.66
CA GLU A 93 4.83 20.37 10.69
C GLU A 93 3.91 21.45 10.10
N TYR A 94 2.85 21.03 9.40
CA TYR A 94 1.91 21.93 8.75
C TYR A 94 0.64 22.10 9.58
N GLU A 95 0.05 23.29 9.50
CA GLU A 95 -1.21 23.62 10.15
C GLU A 95 -2.40 23.03 9.37
N GLY A 96 -3.42 22.59 10.10
CA GLY A 96 -4.64 22.00 9.54
C GLY A 96 -5.45 21.28 10.63
N ALA A 97 -6.77 21.36 10.53
CA ALA A 97 -7.70 20.70 11.44
C ALA A 97 -7.74 19.19 11.23
N THR A 98 -7.58 18.75 9.98
CA THR A 98 -7.51 17.35 9.57
C THR A 98 -6.18 17.05 8.88
N LEU A 99 -5.86 15.77 8.68
CA LEU A 99 -4.62 15.34 8.06
C LEU A 99 -4.55 15.72 6.57
N ASP A 100 -5.67 15.65 5.85
CA ASP A 100 -5.77 16.09 4.45
C ASP A 100 -5.46 17.57 4.27
N GLU A 101 -5.98 18.46 5.15
CA GLU A 101 -5.64 19.89 5.12
C GLU A 101 -4.13 20.13 5.33
N ARG A 102 -3.50 19.34 6.21
CA ARG A 102 -2.04 19.40 6.45
C ARG A 102 -1.26 18.88 5.25
N ILE A 103 -1.74 17.85 4.58
CA ILE A 103 -1.16 17.33 3.35
C ILE A 103 -1.23 18.37 2.23
N ASP A 104 -2.35 19.07 2.07
CA ASP A 104 -2.48 20.15 1.08
C ASP A 104 -1.49 21.28 1.36
N ALA A 105 -1.34 21.67 2.63
CA ALA A 105 -0.35 22.66 3.04
C ALA A 105 1.09 22.19 2.76
N ALA A 106 1.38 20.91 3.00
CA ALA A 106 2.68 20.31 2.71
C ALA A 106 2.97 20.24 1.21
N LEU A 107 1.99 19.83 0.39
CA LEU A 107 2.09 19.79 -1.06
C LEU A 107 2.40 21.17 -1.66
N ALA A 108 1.80 22.23 -1.10
CA ALA A 108 2.03 23.60 -1.54
C ALA A 108 3.45 24.12 -1.23
N ASP A 109 4.13 23.52 -0.26
CA ASP A 109 5.47 23.92 0.18
C ASP A 109 6.59 23.11 -0.49
N LEU A 110 6.25 21.96 -1.10
CA LEU A 110 7.20 21.15 -1.86
C LEU A 110 7.73 21.91 -3.09
N PRO A 111 9.07 21.99 -3.28
CA PRO A 111 9.65 22.72 -4.39
C PRO A 111 9.33 22.02 -5.73
N ASP A 112 8.79 22.80 -6.66
CA ASP A 112 8.25 22.35 -7.94
C ASP A 112 7.14 21.27 -7.80
N GLY A 113 6.51 21.17 -6.62
CA GLY A 113 5.55 20.13 -6.22
C GLY A 113 6.17 18.75 -5.98
N GLN A 114 7.42 18.54 -6.40
CA GLN A 114 8.07 17.25 -6.32
C GLN A 114 8.44 16.95 -4.88
N GLY A 115 8.12 15.76 -4.38
CA GLY A 115 8.53 15.33 -3.06
C GLY A 115 7.77 14.17 -2.49
N ARG A 116 8.00 13.93 -1.19
CA ARG A 116 7.33 12.93 -0.38
C ARG A 116 6.80 13.59 0.88
N ILE A 117 5.56 13.29 1.24
CA ILE A 117 4.97 13.70 2.50
C ILE A 117 5.00 12.50 3.43
N ARG A 118 5.76 12.61 4.52
CA ARG A 118 5.80 11.59 5.57
C ARG A 118 4.71 11.86 6.59
N VAL A 119 3.95 10.83 6.93
CA VAL A 119 2.93 10.89 7.98
C VAL A 119 3.30 9.92 9.10
N GLY A 120 3.80 10.48 10.20
CA GLY A 120 4.03 9.76 11.45
C GLY A 120 2.82 9.78 12.39
N PRO A 121 2.96 9.24 13.61
CA PRO A 121 1.93 9.35 14.65
C PRO A 121 1.55 10.82 14.89
N ASN A 122 0.27 11.06 15.18
CA ASN A 122 -0.18 12.41 15.53
C ASN A 122 0.62 12.91 16.76
N PRO A 123 1.24 14.10 16.71
CA PRO A 123 2.05 14.62 17.81
C PRO A 123 1.33 14.71 19.16
N ASP A 124 0.00 14.87 19.15
CA ASP A 124 -0.82 14.90 20.38
C ASP A 124 -1.21 13.50 20.89
N GLY A 125 -0.84 12.44 20.17
CA GLY A 125 -1.15 11.05 20.46
C GLY A 125 -2.57 10.61 20.06
N ALA A 126 -3.37 11.48 19.46
CA ALA A 126 -4.71 11.14 18.96
C ALA A 126 -4.66 10.39 17.61
N VAL A 127 -5.81 9.89 17.18
CA VAL A 127 -6.00 9.37 15.82
C VAL A 127 -6.05 10.56 14.86
N TRP A 128 -5.37 10.46 13.71
CA TRP A 128 -5.50 11.49 12.68
C TRP A 128 -6.93 11.51 12.16
N GLN A 129 -7.53 12.69 12.13
CA GLN A 129 -8.84 12.88 11.51
C GLN A 129 -8.65 13.18 10.03
N TRP A 130 -9.45 12.56 9.18
CA TRP A 130 -9.44 12.71 7.73
C TRP A 130 -10.80 13.22 7.25
N SER A 131 -10.79 14.16 6.31
CA SER A 131 -11.98 14.67 5.62
C SER A 131 -12.01 14.19 4.16
N GLU A 132 -12.99 14.61 3.36
CA GLU A 132 -12.98 14.26 1.93
C GLU A 132 -11.85 15.02 1.22
N TRP A 133 -10.98 14.30 0.52
CA TRP A 133 -9.83 14.88 -0.16
C TRP A 133 -9.82 14.55 -1.65
N THR A 134 -9.73 15.59 -2.48
CA THR A 134 -9.58 15.47 -3.93
C THR A 134 -8.27 16.10 -4.37
N VAL A 135 -7.45 15.35 -5.09
CA VAL A 135 -6.14 15.81 -5.54
C VAL A 135 -5.91 15.59 -7.03
N ASP A 136 -5.37 16.60 -7.67
CA ASP A 136 -4.79 16.51 -9.01
C ASP A 136 -3.27 16.33 -8.87
N PRO A 137 -2.72 15.12 -9.09
CA PRO A 137 -1.29 14.90 -8.95
C PRO A 137 -0.48 15.65 -10.01
N THR A 138 -1.09 16.07 -11.12
CA THR A 138 -0.40 16.85 -12.17
C THR A 138 -0.13 18.28 -11.74
N ALA A 139 -0.91 18.82 -10.80
CA ALA A 139 -0.69 20.13 -10.20
C ALA A 139 0.57 20.17 -9.32
N TYR A 140 1.07 19.01 -8.87
CA TYR A 140 2.21 18.88 -7.95
C TYR A 140 3.38 18.09 -8.54
N SER A 141 3.44 17.89 -9.86
CA SER A 141 4.48 17.03 -10.46
C SER A 141 4.51 15.60 -9.87
N GLY A 142 3.37 15.12 -9.34
CA GLY A 142 3.21 13.87 -8.62
C GLY A 142 2.85 14.08 -7.15
N VAL A 143 2.26 13.07 -6.54
CA VAL A 143 1.89 13.08 -5.11
C VAL A 143 2.38 11.78 -4.51
N HIS A 144 3.19 11.87 -3.46
CA HIS A 144 3.70 10.70 -2.74
C HIS A 144 3.44 10.84 -1.24
N LEU A 145 2.43 10.12 -0.77
CA LEU A 145 2.08 9.99 0.64
C LEU A 145 2.69 8.72 1.21
N ASP A 146 3.54 8.87 2.21
CA ASP A 146 4.22 7.77 2.88
C ASP A 146 3.85 7.79 4.36
N VAL A 147 2.89 6.94 4.71
CA VAL A 147 2.29 6.87 6.03
C VAL A 147 2.94 5.72 6.80
N ASP A 148 3.44 5.99 8.00
CA ASP A 148 3.91 4.94 8.91
C ASP A 148 2.83 3.85 9.07
N ARG A 149 3.21 2.57 8.91
CA ARG A 149 2.24 1.45 8.81
C ARG A 149 1.31 1.29 10.01
N ASN A 150 1.66 1.82 11.18
CA ASN A 150 0.90 1.73 12.43
C ASN A 150 0.16 3.04 12.77
N VAL A 151 0.21 4.05 11.92
CA VAL A 151 -0.51 5.30 12.11
C VAL A 151 -1.98 5.08 11.78
N ARG A 152 -2.85 5.47 12.71
CA ARG A 152 -4.30 5.38 12.58
C ARG A 152 -4.85 6.68 12.03
N ILE A 153 -5.72 6.55 11.04
CA ILE A 153 -6.41 7.64 10.34
C ILE A 153 -7.89 7.28 10.32
N GLU A 154 -8.75 8.18 10.78
CA GLU A 154 -10.20 8.00 10.84
C GLU A 154 -10.90 8.94 9.85
N TYR A 155 -11.79 8.38 9.03
CA TYR A 155 -12.66 9.12 8.13
C TYR A 155 -14.12 8.93 8.54
N GLN A 156 -14.82 10.04 8.78
CA GLN A 156 -16.22 10.08 9.26
C GLN A 156 -17.21 10.62 8.22
N GLY A 157 -16.75 10.92 7.00
CA GLY A 157 -17.60 11.51 5.95
C GLY A 157 -18.51 10.50 5.25
N ASP A 158 -19.42 11.01 4.43
CA ASP A 158 -20.40 10.20 3.69
C ASP A 158 -20.01 10.01 2.20
N GLY A 159 -19.08 10.81 1.67
CA GLY A 159 -18.60 10.71 0.29
C GLY A 159 -17.43 9.75 0.13
N VAL A 160 -16.43 10.16 -0.64
CA VAL A 160 -15.23 9.35 -0.91
C VAL A 160 -14.03 9.94 -0.18
N ALA A 161 -13.36 9.13 0.65
CA ALA A 161 -12.26 9.63 1.48
C ALA A 161 -11.11 10.22 0.64
N ILE A 162 -10.73 9.56 -0.45
CA ILE A 162 -9.65 9.98 -1.36
C ILE A 162 -10.13 9.89 -2.80
N THR A 163 -10.13 11.02 -3.50
CA THR A 163 -10.35 11.09 -4.95
C THR A 163 -9.10 11.62 -5.64
N VAL A 164 -8.55 10.86 -6.58
CA VAL A 164 -7.46 11.28 -7.46
C VAL A 164 -8.03 11.56 -8.83
N ASP A 165 -7.94 12.79 -9.28
CA ASP A 165 -8.48 13.24 -10.56
C ASP A 165 -7.46 14.18 -11.22
N PRO A 166 -6.77 13.77 -12.29
CA PRO A 166 -5.80 14.61 -13.00
C PRO A 166 -6.43 15.68 -13.89
N ALA A 167 -7.73 15.94 -13.75
CA ALA A 167 -8.48 16.94 -14.49
C ALA A 167 -8.28 16.84 -16.02
N GLY A 168 -8.12 15.60 -16.52
CA GLY A 168 -7.93 15.29 -17.93
C GLY A 168 -6.48 15.41 -18.47
N ASP A 169 -5.48 15.67 -17.63
CA ASP A 169 -4.07 15.72 -18.06
C ASP A 169 -3.32 14.37 -17.87
N LEU A 170 -3.82 13.33 -18.55
CA LEU A 170 -3.17 12.01 -18.52
C LEU A 170 -1.79 11.98 -19.20
N LYS A 171 -1.52 12.89 -20.14
CA LYS A 171 -0.23 12.90 -20.86
C LYS A 171 0.92 13.25 -19.92
N SER A 172 0.68 14.13 -18.96
CA SER A 172 1.66 14.46 -17.93
C SER A 172 1.93 13.28 -17.00
N GLN A 173 0.93 12.45 -16.71
CA GLN A 173 1.12 11.21 -15.94
C GLN A 173 1.93 10.16 -16.70
N ASP A 174 1.74 10.04 -18.01
CA ASP A 174 2.47 9.07 -18.85
C ASP A 174 3.94 9.45 -19.04
N SER A 175 4.26 10.74 -19.05
CA SER A 175 5.57 11.22 -19.51
C SER A 175 6.61 11.51 -18.42
N PHE A 176 6.25 11.97 -17.20
CA PHE A 176 7.27 12.47 -16.26
C PHE A 176 6.97 12.32 -14.75
N GLY A 177 6.36 11.22 -14.30
CA GLY A 177 6.32 10.90 -12.86
C GLY A 177 5.26 11.65 -12.04
N HIS A 178 4.28 12.27 -12.71
CA HIS A 178 3.14 12.94 -12.08
C HIS A 178 2.09 11.93 -11.57
N ARG A 179 2.55 10.85 -10.96
CA ARG A 179 1.69 9.77 -10.46
C ARG A 179 1.25 10.06 -9.03
N PHE A 180 0.13 9.47 -8.66
CA PHE A 180 -0.27 9.35 -7.27
C PHE A 180 0.35 8.10 -6.64
N THR A 181 0.89 8.22 -5.43
CA THR A 181 1.41 7.11 -4.64
C THR A 181 0.99 7.29 -3.19
N LEU A 182 0.32 6.29 -2.63
CA LEU A 182 -0.02 6.18 -1.22
C LEU A 182 0.50 4.85 -0.69
N GLU A 183 1.30 4.90 0.37
CA GLU A 183 1.79 3.71 1.06
C GLU A 183 1.54 3.80 2.57
N GLY A 184 1.08 2.70 3.17
CA GLY A 184 0.93 2.55 4.62
C GLY A 184 -0.34 3.14 5.24
N GLY A 185 -0.32 3.34 6.56
CA GLY A 185 -1.49 3.76 7.33
C GLY A 185 -2.55 2.69 7.59
N ILE A 186 -3.22 2.83 8.73
CA ILE A 186 -4.42 2.09 9.15
C ILE A 186 -5.59 3.06 9.01
N TRP A 187 -6.45 2.82 8.03
CA TRP A 187 -7.57 3.68 7.66
C TRP A 187 -8.87 3.08 8.20
N GLU A 188 -9.57 3.84 9.04
CA GLU A 188 -10.81 3.42 9.68
C GLU A 188 -11.94 4.32 9.17
N ASN A 189 -12.89 3.74 8.44
CA ASN A 189 -14.10 4.43 8.02
C ASN A 189 -15.17 4.22 9.07
N THR A 190 -15.63 5.29 9.71
CA THR A 190 -16.64 5.26 10.77
C THR A 190 -17.91 6.04 10.40
N GLY A 191 -17.92 6.70 9.24
CA GLY A 191 -19.09 7.36 8.63
C GLY A 191 -19.91 6.42 7.72
N ASN A 192 -20.93 6.97 7.06
CA ASN A 192 -21.74 6.25 6.06
C ASN A 192 -21.15 6.46 4.65
N THR A 193 -19.90 6.06 4.50
CA THR A 193 -19.01 6.36 3.37
C THR A 193 -19.51 5.79 2.05
N THR A 194 -19.36 6.54 0.95
CA THR A 194 -19.58 6.04 -0.42
C THR A 194 -18.42 5.16 -0.89
N GLY A 195 -17.18 5.50 -0.50
CA GLY A 195 -16.04 4.63 -0.72
C GLY A 195 -14.73 5.22 -0.18
N TRP A 196 -13.65 4.44 -0.19
CA TRP A 196 -12.37 4.89 0.36
C TRP A 196 -11.48 5.56 -0.68
N PHE A 197 -11.12 4.87 -1.76
CA PHE A 197 -10.26 5.42 -2.81
C PHE A 197 -10.96 5.40 -4.17
N ARG A 198 -10.99 6.54 -4.85
CA ARG A 198 -11.42 6.68 -6.25
C ARG A 198 -10.31 7.27 -7.10
N GLY A 199 -9.92 6.58 -8.17
CA GLY A 199 -9.15 7.14 -9.27
C GLY A 199 -10.05 7.46 -10.45
N ILE A 200 -10.13 8.71 -10.86
CA ILE A 200 -10.85 9.15 -12.06
C ILE A 200 -9.83 9.40 -13.16
N ASP A 201 -9.92 8.66 -14.27
CA ASP A 201 -8.98 8.80 -15.40
C ASP A 201 -7.51 8.81 -14.94
N VAL A 202 -7.09 7.80 -14.16
CA VAL A 202 -5.75 7.77 -13.52
C VAL A 202 -4.79 6.76 -14.17
N ASN A 203 -3.56 7.19 -14.44
CA ASN A 203 -2.51 6.35 -14.99
C ASN A 203 -1.37 6.15 -13.97
N ARG A 204 -0.91 4.91 -13.80
CA ARG A 204 0.24 4.52 -12.95
C ARG A 204 0.11 4.89 -11.46
N ALA A 205 -1.12 5.03 -10.96
CA ALA A 205 -1.35 5.25 -9.53
C ALA A 205 -0.91 4.02 -8.72
N VAL A 206 -0.38 4.23 -7.52
CA VAL A 206 0.00 3.16 -6.59
C VAL A 206 -0.70 3.39 -5.25
N VAL A 207 -1.50 2.43 -4.81
CA VAL A 207 -2.31 2.52 -3.60
C VAL A 207 -2.06 1.28 -2.74
N ARG A 208 -1.35 1.46 -1.62
CA ARG A 208 -0.90 0.37 -0.75
C ARG A 208 -1.09 0.70 0.73
N PRO A 209 -2.34 0.87 1.21
CA PRO A 209 -2.59 1.03 2.63
C PRO A 209 -2.09 -0.19 3.41
N ALA A 210 -1.72 0.00 4.68
CA ALA A 210 -1.43 -1.15 5.53
C ALA A 210 -2.73 -1.90 5.89
N HIS A 211 -3.80 -1.14 6.14
CA HIS A 211 -5.12 -1.65 6.46
C HIS A 211 -6.20 -0.61 6.16
N VAL A 212 -7.35 -1.04 5.65
CA VAL A 212 -8.57 -0.23 5.48
C VAL A 212 -9.75 -1.02 6.03
N SER A 213 -10.59 -0.41 6.85
CA SER A 213 -11.76 -1.06 7.44
C SER A 213 -13.01 -0.17 7.47
N GLY A 214 -14.16 -0.79 7.72
CA GLY A 214 -15.44 -0.09 7.91
C GLY A 214 -16.06 0.39 6.59
N LEU A 215 -15.80 -0.30 5.49
CA LEU A 215 -16.26 0.03 4.14
C LEU A 215 -17.67 -0.54 3.88
N ILE A 216 -18.59 -0.35 4.82
CA ILE A 216 -19.98 -0.76 4.72
C ILE A 216 -20.86 0.47 4.86
N ASN A 217 -21.86 0.62 4.01
CA ASN A 217 -22.83 1.69 4.10
C ASN A 217 -24.28 1.18 4.04
N ASP A 218 -25.23 2.06 4.34
CA ASP A 218 -26.66 1.72 4.32
C ASP A 218 -27.19 1.34 2.93
N ALA A 219 -26.50 1.75 1.86
CA ALA A 219 -26.88 1.46 0.48
C ALA A 219 -26.35 0.11 -0.02
N GLY A 220 -25.42 -0.52 0.71
CA GLY A 220 -24.74 -1.75 0.30
C GLY A 220 -23.84 -1.57 -0.91
N ASP A 221 -23.32 -0.36 -1.15
CA ASP A 221 -22.52 -0.01 -2.32
C ASP A 221 -21.19 0.67 -1.98
N CYS A 222 -20.79 0.67 -0.69
CA CYS A 222 -19.52 1.25 -0.26
C CYS A 222 -18.33 0.52 -0.88
N PHE A 223 -17.53 1.22 -1.69
CA PHE A 223 -16.37 0.61 -2.33
C PHE A 223 -15.06 0.83 -1.57
N GLY A 224 -14.18 -0.18 -1.55
CA GLY A 224 -12.80 -0.01 -1.12
C GLY A 224 -12.00 0.78 -2.15
N ILE A 225 -11.95 0.27 -3.38
CA ILE A 225 -11.26 0.88 -4.51
C ILE A 225 -12.24 1.05 -5.66
N GLN A 226 -12.28 2.24 -6.26
CA GLN A 226 -12.94 2.46 -7.55
C GLN A 226 -11.96 3.05 -8.56
N LEU A 227 -11.87 2.47 -9.75
CA LEU A 227 -11.29 3.13 -10.92
C LEU A 227 -12.43 3.49 -11.86
N ARG A 228 -12.48 4.74 -12.25
CA ARG A 228 -13.61 5.32 -12.98
C ARG A 228 -13.09 6.05 -14.20
N ASN A 229 -13.48 5.59 -15.38
CA ASN A 229 -13.16 6.28 -16.61
C ASN A 229 -14.28 7.29 -16.93
N GLU A 230 -13.89 8.51 -17.25
CA GLU A 230 -14.81 9.56 -17.70
C GLU A 230 -14.38 10.08 -19.07
N ALA A 231 -13.50 11.08 -19.11
CA ALA A 231 -13.03 11.64 -20.37
C ALA A 231 -11.92 10.81 -21.01
N TYR A 232 -11.27 9.94 -20.23
CA TYR A 232 -10.12 9.18 -20.65
C TYR A 232 -10.15 7.73 -20.13
N TRP A 233 -9.05 7.26 -19.55
CA TRP A 233 -8.84 5.86 -19.16
C TRP A 233 -8.07 5.80 -17.85
N SER A 234 -8.19 4.68 -17.15
CA SER A 234 -7.41 4.38 -15.95
C SER A 234 -6.56 3.15 -16.21
N GLU A 235 -5.24 3.29 -16.23
CA GLU A 235 -4.31 2.22 -16.65
C GLU A 235 -3.08 2.14 -15.74
N ASP A 236 -2.36 1.01 -15.77
CA ASP A 236 -1.13 0.77 -15.02
C ASP A 236 -1.28 0.92 -13.48
N VAL A 237 -2.50 0.88 -12.93
CA VAL A 237 -2.74 1.11 -11.50
C VAL A 237 -2.34 -0.10 -10.66
N ILE A 238 -1.63 0.12 -9.56
CA ILE A 238 -1.26 -0.93 -8.61
C ILE A 238 -2.01 -0.73 -7.30
N VAL A 239 -2.75 -1.75 -6.89
CA VAL A 239 -3.43 -1.81 -5.61
C VAL A 239 -2.90 -2.98 -4.80
N ASP A 240 -2.53 -2.71 -3.55
CA ASP A 240 -2.16 -3.71 -2.55
C ASP A 240 -2.78 -3.31 -1.20
N GLY A 241 -2.68 -4.16 -0.19
CA GLY A 241 -3.14 -3.87 1.17
C GLY A 241 -4.22 -4.84 1.66
N LYS A 242 -4.74 -4.55 2.86
CA LYS A 242 -5.79 -5.34 3.50
C LYS A 242 -7.04 -4.49 3.68
N TYR A 243 -8.16 -4.95 3.13
CA TYR A 243 -9.46 -4.30 3.15
C TYR A 243 -10.44 -5.22 3.90
N VAL A 244 -11.12 -4.67 4.91
CA VAL A 244 -11.97 -5.46 5.83
C VAL A 244 -13.33 -4.80 5.98
N ASP A 245 -14.37 -5.63 6.03
CA ASP A 245 -15.77 -5.23 6.14
C ASP A 245 -16.11 -4.27 5.00
N VAL A 246 -16.35 -4.84 3.81
CA VAL A 246 -16.50 -4.08 2.56
C VAL A 246 -17.75 -4.49 1.80
N ASP A 247 -18.54 -3.53 1.30
CA ASP A 247 -19.65 -3.88 0.40
C ASP A 247 -19.14 -4.26 -0.98
N VAL A 248 -18.28 -3.41 -1.57
CA VAL A 248 -17.64 -3.63 -2.88
C VAL A 248 -16.12 -3.51 -2.76
N GLY A 249 -15.36 -4.60 -2.91
CA GLY A 249 -13.90 -4.57 -2.75
C GLY A 249 -13.21 -3.67 -3.79
N VAL A 250 -13.36 -4.04 -5.06
CA VAL A 250 -12.88 -3.27 -6.22
C VAL A 250 -14.03 -3.07 -7.20
N ASP A 251 -14.18 -1.84 -7.67
CA ASP A 251 -15.22 -1.41 -8.60
C ASP A 251 -14.60 -0.73 -9.83
N LEU A 252 -14.72 -1.33 -11.00
CA LEU A 252 -14.23 -0.74 -12.24
C LEU A 252 -15.41 -0.22 -13.06
N VAL A 253 -15.45 1.10 -13.25
CA VAL A 253 -16.57 1.80 -13.90
C VAL A 253 -16.09 2.43 -15.21
N PRO A 254 -16.48 1.88 -16.38
CA PRO A 254 -15.95 2.29 -17.67
C PRO A 254 -16.63 3.58 -18.16
N ALA A 255 -16.05 4.24 -19.16
CA ALA A 255 -16.58 5.50 -19.69
C ALA A 255 -18.01 5.35 -20.25
N SER A 256 -18.33 4.20 -20.84
CA SER A 256 -19.68 3.88 -21.32
C SER A 256 -20.76 3.91 -20.23
N MET A 257 -20.39 3.68 -18.97
CA MET A 257 -21.30 3.74 -17.83
C MET A 257 -21.35 5.09 -17.14
N THR A 258 -20.27 5.88 -17.20
CA THR A 258 -20.25 7.24 -16.66
C THR A 258 -20.89 8.26 -17.61
N GLY A 259 -21.15 7.87 -18.87
CA GLY A 259 -21.55 8.79 -19.94
C GLY A 259 -20.37 9.62 -20.47
N GLY A 260 -19.15 9.22 -20.10
CA GLY A 260 -17.91 9.84 -20.51
C GLY A 260 -17.53 9.57 -21.96
N GLY A 261 -16.59 10.37 -22.48
CA GLY A 261 -16.06 10.24 -23.85
C GLY A 261 -14.78 9.40 -23.95
N GLY A 262 -14.31 8.87 -22.82
CA GLY A 262 -13.10 8.07 -22.69
C GLY A 262 -13.24 6.65 -23.21
N THR A 263 -12.42 5.75 -22.67
CA THR A 263 -12.44 4.33 -23.03
C THR A 263 -13.05 3.48 -21.91
N ASP A 264 -13.40 2.25 -22.26
CA ASP A 264 -13.82 1.23 -21.29
C ASP A 264 -12.62 0.39 -20.80
N SER A 265 -11.39 0.82 -21.14
CA SER A 265 -10.13 0.11 -20.85
C SER A 265 -9.66 0.34 -19.43
N PHE A 266 -9.15 -0.73 -18.84
CA PHE A 266 -8.42 -0.67 -17.57
C PHE A 266 -6.97 -1.17 -17.65
N HIS A 267 -6.37 -1.29 -18.85
CA HIS A 267 -5.08 -1.96 -19.09
C HIS A 267 -3.99 -1.85 -18.00
N ASP A 268 -3.30 -2.96 -17.78
CA ASP A 268 -2.16 -3.16 -16.89
C ASP A 268 -2.42 -2.83 -15.40
N CYS A 269 -3.69 -2.72 -14.99
CA CYS A 269 -4.03 -2.62 -13.57
C CYS A 269 -3.81 -3.96 -12.86
N ARG A 270 -3.27 -3.89 -11.64
CA ARG A 270 -2.83 -5.04 -10.84
C ARG A 270 -3.32 -4.91 -9.41
N PHE A 271 -4.08 -5.90 -8.97
CA PHE A 271 -4.67 -5.96 -7.63
C PHE A 271 -4.06 -7.14 -6.87
N PHE A 272 -3.31 -6.84 -5.81
CA PHE A 272 -2.62 -7.81 -4.94
C PHE A 272 -3.25 -7.89 -3.54
N GLY A 273 -4.25 -7.06 -3.26
CA GLY A 273 -4.83 -6.90 -1.93
C GLY A 273 -5.65 -8.10 -1.44
N THR A 274 -5.91 -8.12 -0.14
CA THR A 274 -6.88 -9.04 0.49
C THR A 274 -8.13 -8.27 0.86
N PHE A 275 -9.28 -8.70 0.35
CA PHE A 275 -10.60 -8.16 0.66
C PHE A 275 -11.34 -9.19 1.51
N THR A 276 -11.80 -8.80 2.70
CA THR A 276 -12.44 -9.71 3.64
C THR A 276 -13.70 -9.11 4.22
N GLY A 277 -14.68 -9.94 4.56
CA GLY A 277 -15.96 -9.43 5.04
C GLY A 277 -16.80 -8.82 3.91
N VAL A 278 -16.62 -9.31 2.68
CA VAL A 278 -17.29 -8.78 1.48
C VAL A 278 -18.80 -9.05 1.54
N GLN A 279 -19.62 -8.00 1.48
CA GLN A 279 -21.09 -8.11 1.56
C GLN A 279 -21.77 -8.20 0.19
N GLY A 280 -21.30 -7.44 -0.79
CA GLY A 280 -21.86 -7.40 -2.14
C GLY A 280 -20.94 -8.03 -3.16
N TYR A 281 -19.91 -7.30 -3.59
CA TYR A 281 -18.99 -7.74 -4.65
C TYR A 281 -17.54 -7.69 -4.19
N GLY A 282 -16.78 -8.77 -4.37
CA GLY A 282 -15.33 -8.75 -4.14
C GLY A 282 -14.66 -7.88 -5.18
N PHE A 283 -14.92 -8.22 -6.44
CA PHE A 283 -14.58 -7.41 -7.59
C PHE A 283 -15.78 -7.30 -8.52
N ARG A 284 -16.16 -6.07 -8.87
CA ARG A 284 -17.14 -5.75 -9.91
C ARG A 284 -16.43 -5.14 -11.10
N TRP A 285 -16.42 -5.88 -12.21
CA TRP A 285 -15.75 -5.51 -13.45
C TRP A 285 -16.80 -5.16 -14.50
N GLU A 286 -16.86 -3.90 -14.89
CA GLU A 286 -17.70 -3.46 -16.00
C GLU A 286 -16.79 -2.77 -17.04
N GLY A 287 -16.79 -3.23 -18.29
CA GLY A 287 -15.97 -2.65 -19.37
C GLY A 287 -15.02 -3.64 -20.04
N GLU A 288 -13.96 -3.15 -20.70
CA GLU A 288 -12.99 -3.95 -21.44
C GLU A 288 -11.64 -4.05 -20.70
N PRO A 289 -11.48 -4.96 -19.72
CA PRO A 289 -10.20 -5.17 -19.06
C PRO A 289 -9.26 -6.10 -19.85
N PHE A 290 -7.99 -5.71 -20.05
CA PHE A 290 -6.96 -6.58 -20.61
C PHE A 290 -5.98 -7.11 -19.55
N ASP A 291 -6.48 -7.35 -18.33
CA ASP A 291 -5.66 -7.21 -17.13
C ASP A 291 -5.34 -8.45 -16.30
N VAL A 292 -4.18 -8.35 -15.64
CA VAL A 292 -3.68 -9.38 -14.74
C VAL A 292 -4.13 -9.11 -13.30
N VAL A 293 -5.19 -9.78 -12.87
CA VAL A 293 -5.55 -9.93 -11.44
C VAL A 293 -4.61 -10.97 -10.79
N CYS A 294 -3.45 -10.51 -10.37
CA CYS A 294 -2.45 -11.35 -9.73
C CYS A 294 -2.61 -11.39 -8.21
N GLY A 295 -3.19 -12.47 -7.67
CA GLY A 295 -3.01 -12.81 -6.25
C GLY A 295 -3.89 -12.05 -5.27
N ALA A 296 -5.00 -11.45 -5.73
CA ALA A 296 -6.00 -10.92 -4.83
C ALA A 296 -6.79 -12.05 -4.15
N THR A 297 -6.98 -11.92 -2.84
CA THR A 297 -7.79 -12.84 -2.03
C THR A 297 -9.12 -12.17 -1.67
N VAL A 298 -10.24 -12.89 -1.78
CA VAL A 298 -11.60 -12.37 -1.56
C VAL A 298 -12.38 -13.27 -0.62
N ILE A 299 -12.55 -12.87 0.64
CA ILE A 299 -13.31 -13.60 1.64
C ILE A 299 -14.72 -13.01 1.77
N LEU A 300 -15.72 -13.82 1.40
CA LEU A 300 -17.13 -13.43 1.32
C LEU A 300 -17.83 -13.58 2.68
N ALA A 301 -18.64 -12.60 3.06
CA ALA A 301 -19.42 -12.63 4.29
C ALA A 301 -20.90 -12.30 4.14
N GLY A 302 -21.31 -11.65 3.03
CA GLY A 302 -22.71 -11.36 2.76
C GLY A 302 -23.48 -12.57 2.23
N GLU A 303 -24.78 -12.55 2.50
CA GLU A 303 -25.78 -13.37 1.81
C GLU A 303 -25.87 -12.88 0.35
N GLU A 304 -25.74 -13.80 -0.62
CA GLU A 304 -25.69 -13.48 -2.06
C GLU A 304 -24.43 -12.71 -2.52
N ALA A 305 -23.38 -12.65 -1.70
CA ALA A 305 -22.14 -12.01 -2.09
C ALA A 305 -21.47 -12.72 -3.29
N THR A 306 -20.94 -11.93 -4.22
CA THR A 306 -20.25 -12.40 -5.43
C THR A 306 -18.76 -12.04 -5.36
N ALA A 307 -17.86 -13.01 -5.43
CA ALA A 307 -16.41 -12.74 -5.40
C ALA A 307 -15.94 -12.01 -6.66
N HIS A 308 -16.40 -12.43 -7.83
CA HIS A 308 -16.04 -11.83 -9.11
C HIS A 308 -17.26 -11.69 -10.02
N TYR A 309 -17.69 -10.46 -10.28
CA TYR A 309 -18.67 -10.14 -11.32
C TYR A 309 -17.93 -9.64 -12.56
N LEU A 310 -18.05 -10.35 -13.69
CA LEU A 310 -17.29 -10.11 -14.91
C LEU A 310 -18.23 -9.69 -16.05
N ASN A 311 -18.24 -8.40 -16.42
CA ASN A 311 -19.05 -7.89 -17.51
C ASN A 311 -18.21 -7.11 -18.54
N GLY A 312 -18.05 -7.70 -19.73
CA GLY A 312 -17.31 -7.11 -20.86
C GLY A 312 -16.15 -7.98 -21.37
N ASN A 313 -15.08 -7.38 -21.90
CA ASN A 313 -14.02 -8.11 -22.64
C ASN A 313 -12.79 -8.41 -21.78
N PHE A 314 -12.50 -9.68 -21.49
CA PHE A 314 -11.39 -10.08 -20.59
C PHE A 314 -10.22 -10.76 -21.34
N GLN A 315 -9.92 -10.29 -22.55
CA GLN A 315 -8.82 -10.84 -23.32
C GLN A 315 -7.48 -10.69 -22.57
N ASP A 316 -6.71 -11.78 -22.51
CA ASP A 316 -5.39 -11.86 -21.85
C ASP A 316 -5.40 -11.66 -20.31
N ALA A 317 -6.58 -11.59 -19.71
CA ALA A 317 -6.70 -11.45 -18.27
C ALA A 317 -6.36 -12.75 -17.53
N VAL A 318 -5.68 -12.65 -16.38
CA VAL A 318 -5.33 -13.79 -15.52
C VAL A 318 -5.79 -13.52 -14.11
N PHE A 319 -6.62 -14.40 -13.56
CA PHE A 319 -7.11 -14.32 -12.19
C PHE A 319 -6.49 -15.44 -11.38
N ARG A 320 -5.60 -15.10 -10.45
CA ARG A 320 -4.89 -16.08 -9.63
C ARG A 320 -5.30 -16.01 -8.17
N GLY A 321 -5.77 -17.14 -7.62
CA GLY A 321 -5.81 -17.38 -6.18
C GLY A 321 -6.96 -16.72 -5.43
N SER A 322 -8.16 -16.63 -6.01
CA SER A 322 -9.32 -16.26 -5.21
C SER A 322 -9.73 -17.45 -4.36
N ASP A 323 -9.87 -17.21 -3.06
CA ASP A 323 -10.36 -18.17 -2.08
C ASP A 323 -11.62 -17.56 -1.48
N SER A 324 -12.78 -18.07 -1.88
CA SER A 324 -14.06 -17.62 -1.37
C SER A 324 -14.43 -18.48 -0.15
N GLU A 325 -14.08 -18.01 1.04
CA GLU A 325 -14.53 -18.64 2.27
C GLU A 325 -15.87 -18.03 2.71
N SER A 326 -16.90 -18.86 2.81
CA SER A 326 -18.15 -18.48 3.47
C SER A 326 -18.00 -18.63 4.98
N VAL A 327 -18.29 -17.56 5.73
CA VAL A 327 -18.43 -17.63 7.19
C VAL A 327 -19.73 -18.34 7.63
N ASN A 328 -20.73 -18.43 6.74
CA ASN A 328 -22.02 -19.07 7.03
C ASN A 328 -22.40 -20.12 5.98
N PRO A 329 -22.30 -21.43 6.29
CA PRO A 329 -22.47 -22.51 5.32
C PRO A 329 -23.89 -22.64 4.73
N THR A 330 -24.86 -21.84 5.17
CA THR A 330 -26.24 -21.86 4.68
C THR A 330 -26.56 -20.75 3.69
N GLU A 331 -25.69 -19.76 3.52
CA GLU A 331 -25.89 -18.65 2.60
C GLU A 331 -25.43 -19.04 1.19
N SER A 332 -26.18 -18.59 0.18
CA SER A 332 -25.76 -18.72 -1.21
C SER A 332 -24.71 -17.64 -1.47
N GLN A 333 -23.55 -18.04 -1.99
CA GLN A 333 -22.48 -17.14 -2.38
C GLN A 333 -21.99 -17.56 -3.77
N THR A 334 -21.52 -16.59 -4.54
CA THR A 334 -21.15 -16.80 -5.95
C THR A 334 -19.67 -16.53 -6.13
N SER A 335 -18.85 -17.53 -6.49
CA SER A 335 -17.44 -17.26 -6.79
C SER A 335 -17.29 -16.42 -8.07
N PHE A 336 -18.09 -16.70 -9.10
CA PHE A 336 -18.07 -16.01 -10.38
C PHE A 336 -19.46 -15.79 -10.94
N GLU A 337 -19.75 -14.56 -11.34
CA GLU A 337 -20.95 -14.17 -12.08
C GLU A 337 -20.52 -13.52 -13.40
N LEU A 338 -21.16 -13.91 -14.50
CA LEU A 338 -20.88 -13.37 -15.83
C LEU A 338 -22.01 -12.41 -16.23
N GLY A 339 -21.65 -11.17 -16.55
CA GLY A 339 -22.57 -10.16 -17.06
C GLY A 339 -23.01 -10.41 -18.51
N PRO A 340 -24.02 -9.67 -18.98
CA PRO A 340 -24.62 -9.85 -20.29
C PRO A 340 -23.67 -9.54 -21.46
N ASP A 341 -22.66 -8.69 -21.25
CA ASP A 341 -21.71 -8.25 -22.27
C ASP A 341 -20.38 -9.00 -22.21
N TYR A 342 -20.32 -10.11 -21.46
CA TYR A 342 -19.12 -10.92 -21.30
C TYR A 342 -18.65 -11.54 -22.63
N TYR A 343 -17.38 -11.29 -22.96
CA TYR A 343 -16.72 -11.79 -24.17
C TYR A 343 -15.23 -12.07 -23.90
N HIS A 344 -14.69 -13.17 -24.43
CA HIS A 344 -13.31 -13.68 -24.16
C HIS A 344 -12.99 -13.85 -22.67
N GLY A 345 -12.87 -15.10 -22.19
CA GLY A 345 -12.71 -15.36 -20.76
C GLY A 345 -11.29 -15.26 -20.22
N PRO A 346 -11.12 -14.85 -18.95
CA PRO A 346 -9.82 -14.84 -18.30
C PRO A 346 -9.29 -16.25 -18.06
N LEU A 347 -7.97 -16.37 -17.87
CA LEU A 347 -7.35 -17.56 -17.30
C LEU A 347 -7.53 -17.57 -15.78
N LEU A 348 -8.33 -18.50 -15.28
CA LEU A 348 -8.55 -18.71 -13.84
C LEU A 348 -7.52 -19.73 -13.30
N LEU A 349 -6.68 -19.32 -12.33
CA LEU A 349 -5.64 -20.16 -11.72
C LEU A 349 -5.83 -20.30 -10.20
N ASN A 350 -5.79 -21.54 -9.70
CA ASN A 350 -5.80 -21.86 -8.27
C ASN A 350 -7.01 -21.31 -7.49
N HIS A 351 -8.21 -21.48 -8.04
CA HIS A 351 -9.45 -21.16 -7.35
C HIS A 351 -9.94 -22.39 -6.60
N THR A 352 -9.97 -22.32 -5.27
CA THR A 352 -10.54 -23.36 -4.42
C THR A 352 -11.97 -23.00 -4.08
N ASP A 353 -12.92 -23.55 -4.83
CA ASP A 353 -14.30 -23.60 -4.35
C ASP A 353 -14.43 -24.78 -3.39
N HIS A 354 -14.67 -24.48 -2.11
CA HIS A 354 -14.91 -25.51 -1.12
C HIS A 354 -16.36 -26.03 -1.13
N ARG A 355 -17.32 -25.37 -1.81
CA ARG A 355 -18.73 -25.83 -1.91
C ARG A 355 -19.49 -25.26 -3.12
N GLY A 356 -19.77 -26.16 -4.06
CA GLY A 356 -21.08 -26.24 -4.72
C GLY A 356 -21.39 -25.17 -5.76
N VAL A 357 -20.76 -25.26 -6.94
CA VAL A 357 -21.33 -24.69 -8.17
C VAL A 357 -22.66 -25.39 -8.47
N ASP A 358 -23.80 -24.75 -8.19
CA ASP A 358 -25.09 -25.13 -8.77
C ASP A 358 -25.08 -24.65 -10.23
N SER A 359 -24.73 -25.58 -11.12
CA SER A 359 -24.44 -25.31 -12.53
C SER A 359 -25.72 -25.23 -13.36
N ASP A 360 -26.17 -24.02 -13.69
CA ASP A 360 -27.03 -23.80 -14.86
C ASP A 360 -26.66 -22.54 -15.67
N SER A 361 -25.59 -21.79 -15.36
CA SER A 361 -25.26 -20.56 -16.12
C SER A 361 -23.79 -20.15 -16.28
N ALA A 362 -22.79 -20.90 -15.80
CA ALA A 362 -21.40 -20.49 -15.95
C ALA A 362 -20.71 -21.15 -17.17
N ILE A 363 -20.62 -20.43 -18.30
CA ILE A 363 -19.65 -20.74 -19.37
C ILE A 363 -18.34 -20.02 -19.05
N ALA A 364 -17.63 -20.50 -18.03
CA ALA A 364 -16.19 -20.26 -17.89
C ALA A 364 -15.49 -21.52 -18.38
N ALA A 365 -14.55 -21.42 -19.33
CA ALA A 365 -13.69 -22.55 -19.68
C ALA A 365 -12.75 -22.83 -18.50
N LEU A 366 -13.28 -23.50 -17.47
CA LEU A 366 -12.53 -23.95 -16.32
C LEU A 366 -11.64 -25.09 -16.83
N PHE A 367 -10.39 -24.79 -17.14
CA PHE A 367 -9.41 -25.83 -17.44
C PHE A 367 -8.84 -26.36 -16.14
N GLY A 368 -9.22 -27.57 -15.76
CA GLY A 368 -8.50 -28.30 -14.73
C GLY A 368 -7.11 -28.66 -15.26
N ILE A 369 -6.05 -28.10 -14.69
CA ILE A 369 -4.67 -28.47 -15.02
C ILE A 369 -4.29 -29.70 -14.20
N GLU A 370 -4.21 -30.86 -14.86
CA GLU A 370 -3.75 -32.10 -14.24
C GLU A 370 -2.37 -32.48 -14.80
N VAL A 371 -1.36 -32.55 -13.92
CA VAL A 371 -0.02 -33.02 -14.29
C VAL A 371 0.09 -34.51 -13.96
N GLN A 372 0.06 -35.36 -14.99
CA GLN A 372 0.29 -36.81 -14.85
C GLN A 372 1.60 -37.19 -15.55
N GLY A 373 2.67 -37.42 -14.78
CA GLY A 373 3.97 -37.81 -15.33
C GLY A 373 4.63 -36.68 -16.13
N GLN A 374 4.70 -36.82 -17.46
CA GLN A 374 5.31 -35.84 -18.39
C GLN A 374 4.27 -35.04 -19.20
N GLU A 375 2.99 -35.19 -18.88
CA GLU A 375 1.89 -34.57 -19.62
C GLU A 375 1.25 -33.45 -18.81
N LEU A 376 0.96 -32.34 -19.49
CA LEU A 376 0.06 -31.30 -18.99
C LEU A 376 -1.30 -31.53 -19.64
N ARG A 377 -2.28 -32.01 -18.87
CA ARG A 377 -3.65 -32.19 -19.37
C ARG A 377 -4.50 -31.00 -18.94
N LEU A 378 -5.06 -30.29 -19.90
CA LEU A 378 -6.08 -29.28 -19.67
C LEU A 378 -7.43 -29.93 -19.94
N LYS A 379 -8.17 -30.24 -18.87
CA LYS A 379 -9.53 -30.76 -18.97
C LYS A 379 -10.49 -29.61 -19.05
N ASN A 380 -11.24 -29.51 -20.14
CA ASN A 380 -12.36 -28.58 -20.22
C ASN A 380 -13.47 -29.10 -19.29
N LEU A 381 -13.72 -28.42 -18.17
CA LEU A 381 -14.70 -28.90 -17.19
C LEU A 381 -16.16 -28.80 -17.70
N ASN A 382 -16.41 -28.04 -18.76
CA ASN A 382 -17.74 -27.93 -19.40
C ASN A 382 -17.96 -28.97 -20.50
N ARG A 383 -16.87 -29.58 -20.99
CA ARG A 383 -16.87 -30.66 -21.96
C ARG A 383 -15.94 -31.75 -21.44
N PRO A 384 -16.37 -32.54 -20.44
CA PRO A 384 -15.52 -33.58 -19.83
C PRO A 384 -15.10 -34.66 -20.83
N ASP A 385 -15.77 -34.72 -21.98
CA ASP A 385 -15.43 -35.51 -23.16
C ASP A 385 -14.26 -34.92 -23.98
N THR A 386 -13.86 -33.67 -23.78
CA THR A 386 -12.77 -33.04 -24.53
C THR A 386 -11.54 -32.84 -23.63
N THR A 387 -10.47 -33.58 -23.93
CA THR A 387 -9.18 -33.41 -23.22
C THR A 387 -8.16 -32.79 -24.16
N PHE A 388 -7.47 -31.77 -23.67
CA PHE A 388 -6.30 -31.21 -24.33
C PHE A 388 -5.07 -31.76 -23.63
N THR A 389 -4.20 -32.42 -24.38
CA THR A 389 -2.93 -32.92 -23.83
C THR A 389 -1.79 -32.18 -24.50
N MET A 390 -1.00 -31.46 -23.71
CA MET A 390 0.23 -30.84 -24.17
C MET A 390 1.42 -31.68 -23.69
N TYR A 391 2.24 -32.15 -24.63
CA TYR A 391 3.43 -32.92 -24.36
C TYR A 391 4.68 -32.03 -24.30
N ARG A 392 5.75 -32.56 -23.68
CA ARG A 392 7.00 -31.83 -23.45
C ARG A 392 7.74 -31.40 -24.72
N ASP A 393 7.49 -32.07 -25.84
CA ASP A 393 8.04 -31.70 -27.15
C ASP A 393 7.25 -30.57 -27.85
N GLY A 394 6.21 -30.04 -27.18
CA GLY A 394 5.36 -28.96 -27.68
C GLY A 394 4.21 -29.45 -28.55
N THR A 395 4.03 -30.77 -28.72
CA THR A 395 2.86 -31.29 -29.41
C THR A 395 1.59 -31.12 -28.57
N VAL A 396 0.50 -30.79 -29.24
CA VAL A 396 -0.83 -30.62 -28.64
C VAL A 396 -1.76 -31.63 -29.30
N ASP A 397 -2.25 -32.59 -28.51
CA ASP A 397 -3.28 -33.52 -28.94
C ASP A 397 -4.65 -33.01 -28.49
N PHE A 398 -5.56 -33.01 -29.46
CA PHE A 398 -6.98 -32.82 -29.26
C PHE A 398 -7.65 -34.18 -29.41
N THR A 399 -8.09 -34.76 -28.29
CA THR A 399 -8.84 -36.01 -28.33
C THR A 399 -10.27 -35.71 -27.94
N PRO A 400 -11.21 -35.73 -28.90
CA PRO A 400 -12.61 -35.93 -28.56
C PRO A 400 -12.72 -37.34 -27.98
N ASN A 401 -13.12 -37.49 -26.72
CA ASN A 401 -13.61 -38.77 -26.22
C ASN A 401 -14.96 -39.02 -26.90
N GLU A 402 -15.13 -40.21 -27.47
CA GLU A 402 -16.40 -40.67 -28.06
C GLU A 402 -17.56 -40.72 -27.05
#